data_AF-A0A9X2JHV0-F1
#
_entry.id   AF-A0A9X2JHV0-F1
#
_cell.length_a   1.000
_cell.length_b   1.000
_cell.length_c   1.000
_cell.angle_alpha   90.00
_cell.angle_beta   90.00
_cell.angle_gamma   90.00
#
_symmetry.space_group_name_H-M   'P 1'
#
loop_
_entity.id
_entity.type
_entity.pdbx_description
1 polymer ?
#
loop_
_entity_poly.entity_id
_entity_poly.type
_entity_poly.pdbx_seq_one_letter_code
_entity_poly.pdbx_strand_id
1 'polypeptide(L)'
;MSLNPLTPVTDYQSMLNRIFWFTSAAALLAVWLLRENLPPVREVLSAIDFRLELEGERILPVPGGYLVPALAIGLVSRVFRIHSVVANWLGIRERFEVDVIIHELAYRTGVSLDDVPDEELVRRRYHIMRHGFYQFVSGRRPQIDELLVERALDTWSWFWIVLEAAVVLVLTGFVLIACGVEQTGITVVLASLALSAAGLPTIRSQCRRYAVAQVRAIVDDSERARLVREAFHCLETDRPTIRRAA
;
A
#
# COMPACT_ATOMS: atom_id res chain seq x y z
N MET A 1 15.28 15.10 -3.36
CA MET A 1 14.00 14.48 -2.93
C MET A 1 13.14 15.57 -2.34
N SER A 2 11.91 15.72 -2.81
CA SER A 2 10.95 16.65 -2.19
C SER A 2 10.67 16.22 -0.75
N LEU A 3 10.83 17.13 0.20
CA LEU A 3 10.42 16.93 1.60
C LEU A 3 8.90 17.12 1.79
N ASN A 4 8.21 17.63 0.78
CA ASN A 4 6.77 17.87 0.85
C ASN A 4 6.02 16.54 0.56
N PRO A 5 5.30 15.97 1.54
CA PRO A 5 4.58 14.71 1.35
C PRO A 5 3.40 14.82 0.37
N LEU A 6 2.96 16.05 0.06
CA LEU A 6 1.84 16.32 -0.85
C LEU A 6 2.28 16.42 -2.32
N THR A 7 3.58 16.42 -2.63
CA THR A 7 4.01 16.42 -4.03
C THR A 7 3.67 15.09 -4.69
N PRO A 8 3.24 15.07 -5.98
CA PRO A 8 2.92 13.85 -6.70
C PRO A 8 4.03 12.80 -6.61
N VAL A 9 3.64 11.53 -6.55
CA VAL A 9 4.58 10.40 -6.55
C VAL A 9 5.05 10.13 -7.97
N THR A 10 6.34 10.36 -8.21
CA THR A 10 6.99 10.15 -9.52
C THR A 10 7.73 8.81 -9.58
N ASP A 11 8.14 8.29 -8.42
CA ASP A 11 8.88 7.04 -8.32
C ASP A 11 8.61 6.30 -7.01
N TYR A 12 9.10 5.05 -6.91
CA TYR A 12 8.89 4.21 -5.73
C TYR A 12 9.48 4.80 -4.43
N GLN A 13 10.61 5.50 -4.47
CA GLN A 13 11.18 6.15 -3.28
C GLN A 13 10.33 7.32 -2.82
N SER A 14 9.78 8.11 -3.76
CA SER A 14 8.83 9.17 -3.44
C SER A 14 7.54 8.62 -2.81
N MET A 15 7.06 7.45 -3.28
CA MET A 15 5.94 6.72 -2.67
C MET A 15 6.23 6.34 -1.21
N LEU A 16 7.38 5.72 -0.96
CA LEU A 16 7.81 5.34 0.39
C LEU A 16 7.98 6.55 1.31
N ASN A 17 8.44 7.68 0.76
CA ASN A 17 8.58 8.92 1.52
C ASN A 17 7.23 9.48 1.95
N ARG A 18 6.23 9.45 1.06
CA ARG A 18 4.87 9.86 1.40
C ARG A 18 4.29 8.95 2.47
N ILE A 19 4.37 7.62 2.30
CA ILE A 19 3.89 6.65 3.30
C ILE A 19 4.54 6.92 4.67
N PHE A 20 5.86 7.11 4.70
CA PHE A 20 6.60 7.45 5.94
C PHE A 20 6.00 8.66 6.68
N TRP A 21 5.76 9.77 5.98
CA TRP A 21 5.26 10.99 6.62
C TRP A 21 3.84 10.82 7.16
N PHE A 22 2.95 10.20 6.39
CA PHE A 22 1.57 9.99 6.84
C PHE A 22 1.46 8.92 7.94
N THR A 23 2.29 7.87 7.89
CA THR A 23 2.37 6.89 8.99
C THR A 23 2.94 7.54 10.25
N SER A 24 3.91 8.45 10.13
CA SER A 24 4.40 9.25 11.26
C SER A 24 3.30 10.15 11.83
N ALA A 25 2.46 10.75 10.97
CA ALA A 25 1.32 11.56 11.42
C ALA A 25 0.25 10.72 12.14
N ALA A 26 -0.07 9.53 11.63
CA ALA A 26 -0.98 8.60 12.31
C ALA A 26 -0.39 8.11 13.65
N ALA A 27 0.91 7.82 13.68
CA ALA A 27 1.64 7.45 14.89
C ALA A 27 1.67 8.59 15.91
N LEU A 28 1.76 9.85 15.47
CA LEU A 28 1.69 11.01 16.34
C LEU A 28 0.33 11.08 17.05
N LEU A 29 -0.76 10.87 16.31
CA LEU A 29 -2.10 10.79 16.89
C LEU A 29 -2.23 9.62 17.88
N ALA A 30 -1.67 8.46 17.53
CA ALA A 30 -1.64 7.29 18.42
C ALA A 30 -0.87 7.54 19.72
N VAL A 31 0.34 8.12 19.63
CA VAL A 31 1.15 8.49 20.79
C VAL A 31 0.42 9.51 21.65
N TRP A 32 -0.23 10.50 21.04
CA TRP A 32 -1.05 11.46 21.76
C TRP A 32 -2.19 10.80 22.54
N LEU A 33 -2.96 9.91 21.89
CA LEU A 33 -4.03 9.17 22.55
C LEU A 33 -3.51 8.34 23.74
N LEU A 34 -2.41 7.61 23.56
CA LEU A 34 -1.81 6.81 24.63
C LEU A 34 -1.32 7.68 25.78
N ARG A 35 -0.63 8.79 25.49
CA ARG A 35 -0.10 9.72 26.50
C ARG A 35 -1.18 10.42 27.31
N GLU A 36 -2.30 10.77 26.69
CA GLU A 36 -3.41 11.40 27.39
C GLU A 36 -4.15 10.42 28.31
N ASN A 37 -4.32 9.18 27.88
CA ASN A 37 -5.15 8.21 28.58
C ASN A 37 -4.38 7.29 29.55
N LEU A 38 -3.05 7.15 29.40
CA LEU A 38 -2.24 6.22 30.20
C LEU A 38 -1.16 6.98 31.00
N PRO A 39 -1.31 7.13 32.33
CA PRO A 39 -0.32 7.80 33.18
C PRO A 39 1.11 7.26 33.05
N PRO A 40 1.36 5.93 33.00
CA PRO A 40 2.71 5.41 32.83
C PRO A 40 3.37 5.83 31.51
N VAL A 41 2.58 5.89 30.42
CA VAL A 41 3.08 6.34 29.11
C VAL A 41 3.42 7.83 29.17
N ARG A 42 2.60 8.63 29.86
CA ARG A 42 2.86 10.06 30.06
C ARG A 42 4.16 10.32 30.80
N GLU A 43 4.43 9.56 31.86
CA GLU A 43 5.66 9.68 32.66
C GLU A 43 6.91 9.32 31.83
N VAL A 44 6.85 8.24 31.05
CA VAL A 44 7.97 7.84 30.20
C VAL A 44 8.22 8.87 29.09
N LEU A 45 7.16 9.34 28.43
CA LEU A 45 7.30 10.26 27.30
C LEU A 45 7.67 11.69 27.73
N SER A 46 7.30 12.12 28.94
CA SER A 46 7.69 13.43 29.46
C SER A 46 9.20 13.54 29.71
N ALA A 47 9.90 12.42 29.93
CA ALA A 47 11.35 12.38 30.05
C ALA A 47 12.09 12.75 28.74
N ILE A 48 11.39 12.72 27.60
CA ILE A 48 11.94 13.01 26.26
C ILE A 48 11.44 14.39 25.76
N ASP A 49 10.63 15.10 26.54
CA ASP A 49 10.22 16.46 26.17
C ASP A 49 11.42 17.42 26.27
N PHE A 50 11.68 18.14 25.18
CA PHE A 50 12.77 19.11 25.12
C PHE A 50 12.24 20.51 25.42
N ARG A 51 13.10 21.35 26.00
CA ARG A 51 12.84 22.79 26.14
C ARG A 51 13.72 23.49 25.11
N LEU A 52 13.12 24.13 24.10
CA LEU A 52 13.87 25.02 23.22
C LEU A 52 13.89 26.39 23.86
N GLU A 53 15.09 26.81 24.28
CA GLU A 53 15.36 28.19 24.63
C GLU A 53 15.62 28.96 23.33
N LEU A 54 14.64 29.75 22.89
CA LEU A 54 14.88 30.74 21.83
C LEU A 54 15.52 31.98 22.45
N GLU A 55 16.54 32.52 21.78
CA GLU A 55 17.25 33.75 22.20
C GLU A 55 16.25 34.84 22.60
N GLY A 56 16.19 35.16 23.90
CA GLY A 56 15.24 36.12 24.47
C GLY A 56 14.01 35.48 25.14
N GLU A 57 14.21 34.86 26.30
CA GLU A 57 13.21 34.54 27.36
C GLU A 57 12.03 33.62 27.02
N ARG A 58 11.85 33.17 25.77
CA ARG A 58 10.75 32.27 25.40
C ARG A 58 11.23 30.82 25.39
N ILE A 59 10.98 30.12 26.50
CA ILE A 59 11.09 28.66 26.56
C ILE A 59 9.85 28.07 25.88
N LEU A 60 10.02 27.56 24.67
CA LEU A 60 8.96 26.81 23.99
C LEU A 60 9.13 25.32 24.33
N PRO A 61 8.18 24.70 25.04
CA PRO A 61 8.21 23.26 25.26
C PRO A 61 8.03 22.59 23.90
N VAL A 62 9.06 21.86 23.45
CA VAL A 62 8.92 21.00 22.28
C VAL A 62 8.38 19.67 22.77
N PRO A 63 7.24 19.21 22.22
CA PRO A 63 6.62 17.93 22.57
C PRO A 63 7.44 16.76 22.01
N GLY A 64 8.70 16.63 22.43
CA GLY A 64 9.64 15.59 22.00
C GLY A 64 9.11 14.19 22.27
N GLY A 65 8.43 14.00 23.40
CA GLY A 65 7.76 12.76 23.77
C GLY A 65 6.61 12.37 22.84
N TYR A 66 6.10 13.29 22.01
CA TYR A 66 5.13 12.96 20.96
C TYR A 66 5.82 12.71 19.62
N LEU A 67 6.74 13.60 19.23
CA LEU A 67 7.34 13.62 17.90
C LEU A 67 8.34 12.47 17.67
N VAL A 68 9.25 12.23 18.63
CA VAL A 68 10.31 11.23 18.49
C VAL A 68 9.76 9.82 18.30
N PRO A 69 8.86 9.29 19.15
CA PRO A 69 8.30 7.95 18.93
C PRO A 69 7.47 7.87 17.65
N ALA A 70 6.76 8.93 17.26
CA ALA A 70 5.99 8.95 16.02
C ALA A 70 6.88 8.81 14.77
N LEU A 71 7.99 9.56 14.72
CA LEU A 71 8.98 9.45 13.64
C LEU A 71 9.69 8.09 13.65
N ALA A 72 9.98 7.55 14.84
CA ALA A 72 10.57 6.22 14.97
C ALA A 72 9.64 5.13 14.39
N ILE A 73 8.34 5.19 14.70
CA ILE A 73 7.34 4.28 14.12
C ILE A 73 7.27 4.45 12.59
N GLY A 74 7.22 5.68 12.10
CA GLY A 74 7.26 5.94 10.65
C GLY A 74 8.50 5.36 9.98
N LEU A 75 9.68 5.53 10.60
CA LEU A 75 10.95 5.01 10.09
C LEU A 75 10.97 3.49 10.07
N VAL A 76 10.53 2.84 11.15
CA VAL A 76 10.37 1.39 11.23
C VAL A 76 9.42 0.92 10.11
N SER A 77 8.29 1.60 9.93
CA SER A 77 7.36 1.28 8.84
C SER A 77 8.02 1.35 7.46
N ARG A 78 8.81 2.40 7.20
CA ARG A 78 9.53 2.57 5.94
C ARG A 78 10.61 1.51 5.73
N VAL A 79 11.42 1.21 6.75
CA VAL A 79 12.54 0.26 6.68
C VAL A 79 12.03 -1.16 6.43
N PHE A 80 11.04 -1.60 7.20
CA PHE A 80 10.47 -2.94 7.08
C PHE A 80 9.36 -3.03 6.02
N ARG A 81 9.00 -1.91 5.39
CA ARG A 81 7.93 -1.80 4.38
C ARG A 81 6.64 -2.44 4.87
N ILE A 82 6.14 -1.98 6.02
CA ILE A 82 5.00 -2.60 6.70
C ILE A 82 3.79 -2.72 5.77
N HIS A 83 3.47 -1.72 4.93
CA HIS A 83 2.42 -1.85 3.91
C HIS A 83 2.56 -3.10 3.04
N SER A 84 3.78 -3.48 2.64
CA SER A 84 4.00 -4.66 1.81
C SER A 84 3.77 -5.96 2.58
N VAL A 85 4.18 -6.01 3.85
CA VAL A 85 3.95 -7.16 4.72
C VAL A 85 2.46 -7.35 4.99
N VAL A 86 1.77 -6.26 5.37
CA VAL A 86 0.31 -6.26 5.62
C VAL A 86 -0.46 -6.63 4.36
N ALA A 87 -0.09 -6.06 3.19
CA ALA A 87 -0.75 -6.37 1.93
C ALA A 87 -0.57 -7.82 1.49
N ASN A 88 0.60 -8.40 1.72
CA ASN A 88 0.85 -9.81 1.42
C ASN A 88 0.06 -10.72 2.35
N TRP A 89 0.04 -10.42 3.65
CA TRP A 89 -0.73 -11.19 4.64
C TRP A 89 -2.24 -11.16 4.33
N LEU A 90 -2.77 -10.00 3.91
CA LEU A 90 -4.17 -9.84 3.50
C LEU A 90 -4.45 -10.30 2.07
N GLY A 91 -3.44 -10.74 1.31
CA GLY A 91 -3.58 -11.13 -0.10
C GLY A 91 -4.05 -10.00 -1.03
N ILE A 92 -3.96 -8.73 -0.60
CA ILE A 92 -4.51 -7.57 -1.33
C ILE A 92 -3.87 -7.44 -2.70
N ARG A 93 -2.54 -7.54 -2.74
CA ARG A 93 -1.75 -7.37 -3.97
C ARG A 93 -1.96 -8.55 -4.92
N GLU A 94 -1.91 -9.77 -4.40
CA GLU A 94 -2.12 -10.98 -5.18
C GLU A 94 -3.49 -10.99 -5.86
N ARG A 95 -4.56 -10.80 -5.09
CA ARG A 95 -5.93 -10.73 -5.63
C ARG A 95 -6.09 -9.59 -6.62
N PHE A 96 -5.54 -8.41 -6.32
CA PHE A 96 -5.61 -7.30 -7.28
C PHE A 96 -4.91 -7.63 -8.61
N GLU A 97 -3.72 -8.22 -8.57
CA GLU A 97 -3.00 -8.60 -9.78
C GLU A 97 -3.75 -9.65 -10.59
N VAL A 98 -4.32 -10.67 -9.94
CA VAL A 98 -5.11 -11.71 -10.62
C VAL A 98 -6.42 -11.13 -11.17
N ASP A 99 -7.26 -10.57 -10.30
CA ASP A 99 -8.64 -10.16 -10.62
C ASP A 99 -8.70 -8.95 -11.57
N VAL A 100 -7.69 -8.09 -11.53
CA VAL A 100 -7.67 -6.85 -12.32
C VAL A 100 -6.69 -6.93 -13.46
N ILE A 101 -5.41 -7.22 -13.20
CA ILE A 101 -4.37 -7.05 -14.21
C ILE A 101 -4.34 -8.26 -15.16
N ILE A 102 -4.24 -9.47 -14.61
CA ILE A 102 -4.14 -10.70 -15.40
C ILE A 102 -5.41 -10.93 -16.21
N HIS A 103 -6.59 -10.80 -15.59
CA HIS A 103 -7.86 -10.92 -16.30
C HIS A 103 -8.01 -9.88 -17.42
N GLU A 104 -7.63 -8.61 -17.19
CA GLU A 104 -7.71 -7.58 -18.23
C GLU A 104 -6.70 -7.84 -19.37
N LEU A 105 -5.48 -8.30 -19.05
CA LEU A 105 -4.48 -8.68 -20.06
C LEU A 105 -5.00 -9.83 -20.92
N ALA A 106 -5.55 -10.87 -20.30
CA ALA A 106 -6.09 -12.02 -21.00
C ALA A 106 -7.28 -11.64 -21.90
N TYR A 107 -8.24 -10.89 -21.35
CA TYR A 107 -9.41 -10.39 -22.09
C TYR A 107 -8.99 -9.60 -23.33
N ARG A 108 -8.04 -8.67 -23.20
CA ARG A 108 -7.61 -7.82 -24.32
C ARG A 108 -6.72 -8.54 -25.34
N THR A 109 -5.99 -9.57 -24.92
CA THR A 109 -5.15 -10.35 -25.84
C THR A 109 -5.86 -11.57 -26.42
N GLY A 110 -7.12 -11.82 -26.03
CA GLY A 110 -7.94 -12.93 -26.50
C GLY A 110 -7.56 -14.29 -25.92
N VAL A 111 -6.88 -14.31 -24.77
CA VAL A 111 -6.58 -15.55 -24.03
C VAL A 111 -7.80 -15.87 -23.15
N SER A 112 -8.41 -17.05 -23.35
CA SER A 112 -9.49 -17.53 -22.47
C SER A 112 -8.89 -18.07 -21.17
N LEU A 113 -9.45 -17.63 -20.04
CA LEU A 113 -9.12 -18.11 -18.70
C LEU A 113 -10.23 -19.00 -18.13
N ASP A 114 -11.29 -19.30 -18.88
CA ASP A 114 -12.51 -19.94 -18.37
C ASP A 114 -12.25 -21.32 -17.77
N ASP A 115 -11.26 -22.04 -18.30
CA ASP A 115 -10.84 -23.37 -17.85
C ASP A 115 -9.65 -23.35 -16.87
N VAL A 116 -9.14 -22.17 -16.50
CA VAL A 116 -7.93 -22.04 -15.67
C VAL A 116 -8.36 -21.83 -14.21
N PRO A 117 -8.05 -22.77 -13.29
CA PRO A 117 -8.36 -22.58 -11.88
C PRO A 117 -7.66 -21.34 -11.31
N ASP A 118 -8.32 -20.61 -10.42
CA ASP A 118 -7.74 -19.44 -9.74
C ASP A 118 -6.41 -19.78 -9.04
N GLU A 119 -6.29 -20.98 -8.47
CA GLU A 119 -5.07 -21.45 -7.82
C GLU A 119 -3.88 -21.53 -8.81
N GLU A 120 -4.14 -21.94 -10.06
CA GLU A 120 -3.13 -21.98 -11.11
C GLU A 120 -2.70 -20.57 -11.51
N LEU A 121 -3.67 -19.65 -11.63
CA LEU A 121 -3.39 -18.24 -11.91
C LEU A 121 -2.54 -17.61 -10.81
N VAL A 122 -2.85 -17.88 -9.54
CA VAL A 122 -2.05 -17.41 -8.39
C VAL A 122 -0.63 -17.99 -8.45
N ARG A 123 -0.49 -19.29 -8.72
CA ARG A 123 0.81 -19.98 -8.82
C ARG A 123 1.69 -19.42 -9.94
N ARG A 124 1.09 -19.10 -11.09
CA ARG A 124 1.78 -18.58 -12.29
C ARG A 124 1.82 -17.05 -12.36
N ARG A 125 1.14 -16.35 -11.44
CA ARG A 125 1.03 -14.89 -11.36
C ARG A 125 2.37 -14.20 -11.53
N TYR A 126 3.41 -14.65 -10.83
CA TYR A 126 4.71 -14.00 -10.89
C TYR A 126 5.28 -13.97 -12.32
N HIS A 127 5.17 -15.09 -13.04
CA HIS A 127 5.63 -15.19 -14.42
C HIS A 127 4.81 -14.26 -15.33
N ILE A 128 3.48 -14.37 -15.28
CA ILE A 128 2.57 -13.56 -16.10
C ILE A 128 2.75 -12.07 -15.80
N MET A 129 2.87 -11.67 -14.54
CA MET A 129 3.07 -10.27 -14.16
C MET A 129 4.45 -9.76 -14.59
N ARG A 130 5.51 -10.55 -14.43
CA ARG A 130 6.87 -10.15 -14.83
C ARG A 130 6.96 -9.92 -16.34
N HIS A 131 6.43 -10.84 -17.13
CA HIS A 131 6.53 -10.83 -18.59
C HIS A 131 5.34 -10.17 -19.29
N GLY A 132 4.19 -10.02 -18.66
CA GLY A 132 3.01 -9.41 -19.26
C GLY A 132 2.78 -7.95 -18.84
N PHE A 133 3.30 -7.54 -17.69
CA PHE A 133 2.99 -6.22 -17.13
C PHE A 133 4.23 -5.43 -16.70
N TYR A 134 5.00 -5.97 -15.74
CA TYR A 134 6.10 -5.25 -15.11
C TYR A 134 7.21 -4.88 -16.08
N GLN A 135 7.49 -5.67 -17.10
CA GLN A 135 8.48 -5.31 -18.11
C GLN A 135 8.16 -4.01 -18.87
N PHE A 136 6.89 -3.60 -18.92
CA PHE A 136 6.45 -2.40 -19.63
C PHE A 136 6.26 -1.19 -18.72
N VAL A 137 5.88 -1.43 -17.46
CA VAL A 137 5.55 -0.35 -16.51
C VAL A 137 6.65 -0.09 -15.47
N SER A 138 7.62 -0.99 -15.33
CA SER A 138 8.68 -0.89 -14.33
C SER A 138 10.01 -0.50 -14.97
N GLY A 139 10.74 0.42 -14.33
CA GLY A 139 12.10 0.80 -14.74
C GLY A 139 12.26 2.32 -14.89
N ARG A 140 13.46 2.74 -15.30
CA ARG A 140 13.78 4.17 -15.54
C ARG A 140 13.19 4.73 -16.83
N ARG A 141 12.66 3.86 -17.71
CA ARG A 141 12.04 4.20 -18.99
C ARG A 141 10.87 3.25 -19.24
N PRO A 142 9.68 3.54 -18.69
CA PRO A 142 8.49 2.76 -19.00
C PRO A 142 8.24 2.79 -20.52
N GLN A 143 7.70 1.69 -21.06
CA GLN A 143 7.34 1.59 -22.49
C GLN A 143 5.91 2.12 -22.76
N ILE A 144 5.21 2.52 -21.71
CA ILE A 144 3.93 3.23 -21.76
C ILE A 144 4.10 4.65 -21.21
N ASP A 145 3.07 5.47 -21.34
CA ASP A 145 3.03 6.83 -20.81
C ASP A 145 3.47 6.88 -19.33
N GLU A 146 4.54 7.62 -19.06
CA GLU A 146 5.13 7.78 -17.74
C GLU A 146 4.13 8.41 -16.77
N LEU A 147 3.35 9.40 -17.22
CA LEU A 147 2.35 10.07 -16.38
C LEU A 147 1.27 9.09 -15.89
N LEU A 148 0.96 8.08 -16.70
CA LEU A 148 0.02 7.03 -16.31
C LEU A 148 0.60 6.12 -15.21
N VAL A 149 1.89 5.81 -15.29
CA VAL A 149 2.61 5.05 -14.26
C VAL A 149 2.69 5.85 -12.96
N GLU A 150 3.05 7.13 -13.03
CA GLU A 150 3.10 8.03 -11.87
C GLU A 150 1.74 8.14 -11.18
N ARG A 151 0.65 8.35 -11.93
CA ARG A 151 -0.72 8.39 -11.37
C ARG A 151 -1.12 7.07 -10.71
N ALA A 152 -0.73 5.93 -11.27
CA ALA A 152 -0.97 4.64 -10.66
C ALA A 152 -0.22 4.51 -9.32
N LEU A 153 1.07 4.89 -9.27
CA LEU A 153 1.88 4.88 -8.05
C LEU A 153 1.34 5.86 -7.00
N ASP A 154 0.93 7.05 -7.41
CA ASP A 154 0.33 8.06 -6.54
C ASP A 154 -0.95 7.53 -5.88
N THR A 155 -1.83 6.90 -6.65
CA THR A 155 -3.07 6.32 -6.14
C THR A 155 -2.79 5.15 -5.19
N TRP A 156 -1.85 4.28 -5.53
CA TRP A 156 -1.41 3.19 -4.64
C TRP A 156 -0.81 3.73 -3.34
N SER A 157 -0.07 4.83 -3.38
CA SER A 157 0.47 5.47 -2.18
C SER A 157 -0.63 5.84 -1.19
N TRP A 158 -1.74 6.41 -1.67
CA TRP A 158 -2.89 6.77 -0.84
C TRP A 158 -3.57 5.54 -0.25
N PHE A 159 -3.70 4.47 -1.04
CA PHE A 159 -4.23 3.20 -0.55
C PHE A 159 -3.41 2.67 0.64
N TRP A 160 -2.08 2.67 0.50
CA TRP A 160 -1.17 2.20 1.55
C TRP A 160 -1.18 3.08 2.79
N ILE A 161 -1.27 4.41 2.61
CA ILE A 161 -1.38 5.36 3.72
C ILE A 161 -2.62 5.08 4.57
N VAL A 162 -3.79 4.92 3.94
CA VAL A 162 -5.03 4.63 4.66
C VAL A 162 -4.92 3.29 5.39
N LEU A 163 -4.35 2.26 4.74
CA LEU A 163 -4.16 0.94 5.34
C LEU A 163 -3.21 0.97 6.55
N GLU A 164 -2.04 1.60 6.43
CA GLU A 164 -1.08 1.68 7.54
C GLU A 164 -1.62 2.53 8.69
N ALA A 165 -2.27 3.66 8.41
CA ALA A 165 -2.90 4.48 9.44
C ALA A 165 -3.99 3.70 10.21
N ALA A 166 -4.81 2.93 9.50
CA ALA A 166 -5.82 2.07 10.11
C ALA A 166 -5.20 1.03 11.05
N VAL A 167 -4.13 0.36 10.61
CA VAL A 167 -3.41 -0.63 11.45
C VAL A 167 -2.86 0.02 12.71
N VAL A 168 -2.17 1.15 12.58
CA VAL A 168 -1.61 1.88 13.73
C VAL A 168 -2.68 2.26 14.74
N LEU A 169 -3.80 2.83 14.28
CA LEU A 169 -4.88 3.28 15.16
C LEU A 169 -5.67 2.11 15.77
N VAL A 170 -5.92 1.03 15.02
CA VAL A 170 -6.58 -0.17 15.56
C VAL A 170 -5.72 -0.82 16.65
N LEU A 171 -4.42 -0.97 16.43
CA LEU A 171 -3.50 -1.48 17.45
C LEU A 171 -3.49 -0.57 18.69
N THR A 172 -3.49 0.74 18.48
CA THR A 172 -3.57 1.72 19.57
C THR A 172 -4.86 1.56 20.38
N GLY A 173 -6.00 1.41 19.70
CA GLY A 173 -7.29 1.17 20.33
C GLY A 173 -7.31 -0.13 21.15
N PHE A 174 -6.70 -1.21 20.66
CA PHE A 174 -6.55 -2.44 21.43
C PHE A 174 -5.66 -2.28 22.67
N VAL A 175 -4.56 -1.50 22.58
CA VAL A 175 -3.73 -1.17 23.75
C VAL A 175 -4.53 -0.40 24.79
N LEU A 176 -5.31 0.59 24.37
CA LEU A 176 -6.18 1.36 25.29
C LEU A 176 -7.21 0.46 25.99
N ILE A 177 -7.87 -0.44 25.25
CA ILE A 177 -8.82 -1.41 25.82
C ILE A 177 -8.10 -2.32 26.83
N ALA A 178 -6.94 -2.87 26.47
CA ALA A 178 -6.17 -3.75 27.35
C ALA A 178 -5.71 -3.05 28.65
N CYS A 179 -5.55 -1.73 28.64
CA CYS A 179 -5.22 -0.92 29.81
C CYS A 179 -6.44 -0.36 30.56
N GLY A 180 -7.67 -0.80 30.24
CA GLY A 180 -8.89 -0.39 30.93
C GLY A 180 -9.50 0.93 30.44
N VAL A 181 -8.98 1.54 29.36
CA VAL A 181 -9.54 2.75 28.73
C VAL A 181 -10.49 2.34 27.60
N GLU A 182 -11.53 1.60 27.96
CA GLU A 182 -12.38 0.87 27.01
C GLU A 182 -13.14 1.79 26.04
N GLN A 183 -13.79 2.85 26.53
CA GLN A 183 -14.62 3.71 25.69
C GLN A 183 -13.80 4.41 24.59
N THR A 184 -12.66 5.01 24.96
CA THR A 184 -11.74 5.64 24.02
C THR A 184 -11.19 4.60 23.05
N GLY A 185 -10.74 3.45 23.55
CA GLY A 185 -10.17 2.38 22.71
C GLY A 185 -11.17 1.83 21.69
N ILE A 186 -12.40 1.53 22.10
CA ILE A 186 -13.49 1.09 21.22
C ILE A 186 -13.80 2.15 20.16
N THR A 187 -13.87 3.42 20.56
CA THR A 187 -14.15 4.53 19.64
C THR A 187 -13.06 4.64 18.58
N VAL A 188 -11.79 4.54 18.97
CA VAL A 188 -10.64 4.58 18.04
C VAL A 188 -10.68 3.39 17.07
N VAL A 189 -10.94 2.17 17.56
CA VAL A 189 -11.07 0.98 16.69
C VAL A 189 -12.21 1.16 15.69
N LEU A 190 -13.42 1.47 16.17
CA LEU A 190 -14.60 1.59 15.31
C LEU A 190 -14.47 2.74 14.31
N ALA A 191 -13.96 3.89 14.72
CA ALA A 191 -13.73 5.02 13.82
C ALA A 191 -12.70 4.68 12.74
N SER A 192 -11.60 4.01 13.11
CA SER A 192 -10.55 3.61 12.16
C SER A 192 -11.06 2.58 11.15
N LEU A 193 -11.84 1.60 11.61
CA LEU A 193 -12.47 0.60 10.75
C LEU A 193 -13.52 1.23 9.83
N ALA A 194 -14.36 2.14 10.34
CA ALA A 194 -15.39 2.82 9.56
C ALA A 194 -14.76 3.70 8.47
N LEU A 195 -13.74 4.49 8.79
CA LEU A 195 -13.01 5.31 7.83
C LEU A 195 -12.33 4.44 6.76
N SER A 196 -11.75 3.31 7.15
CA SER A 196 -11.12 2.37 6.22
C SER A 196 -12.13 1.69 5.31
N ALA A 197 -13.28 1.28 5.85
CA ALA A 197 -14.36 0.66 5.11
C ALA A 197 -14.99 1.62 4.08
N ALA A 198 -15.03 2.92 4.37
CA ALA A 198 -15.48 3.94 3.41
C ALA A 198 -14.39 4.35 2.40
N GLY A 199 -13.15 4.53 2.87
CA GLY A 199 -12.05 5.09 2.08
C GLY A 199 -11.38 4.07 1.15
N LEU A 200 -11.03 2.89 1.65
CA LEU A 200 -10.26 1.91 0.89
C LEU A 200 -10.97 1.42 -0.39
N PRO A 201 -12.30 1.16 -0.42
CA PRO A 201 -12.97 0.76 -1.65
C PRO A 201 -12.91 1.84 -2.73
N THR A 202 -13.06 3.11 -2.32
CA THR A 202 -13.01 4.25 -3.24
C THR A 202 -11.63 4.37 -3.90
N ILE A 203 -10.57 4.30 -3.09
CA ILE A 203 -9.19 4.36 -3.61
C ILE A 203 -8.87 3.10 -4.43
N ARG A 204 -9.32 1.92 -3.98
CA ARG A 204 -9.14 0.65 -4.73
C ARG A 204 -9.78 0.71 -6.12
N SER A 205 -10.94 1.34 -6.25
CA SER A 205 -11.59 1.58 -7.55
C SER A 205 -10.72 2.46 -8.45
N GLN A 206 -10.08 3.49 -7.90
CA GLN A 206 -9.13 4.31 -8.67
C GLN A 206 -7.87 3.52 -9.07
N CYS A 207 -7.30 2.71 -8.17
CA CYS A 207 -6.18 1.82 -8.51
C CYS A 207 -6.56 0.90 -9.67
N ARG A 208 -7.77 0.32 -9.64
CA ARG A 208 -8.30 -0.52 -10.74
C ARG A 208 -8.38 0.25 -12.05
N ARG A 209 -8.92 1.47 -12.04
CA ARG A 209 -9.03 2.30 -13.25
C ARG A 209 -7.67 2.57 -13.89
N TYR A 210 -6.66 2.92 -13.09
CA TYR A 210 -5.31 3.16 -13.61
C TYR A 210 -4.63 1.87 -14.08
N ALA A 211 -4.78 0.76 -13.36
CA ALA A 211 -4.24 -0.53 -13.78
C ALA A 211 -4.83 -0.98 -15.13
N VAL A 212 -6.15 -0.85 -15.32
CA VAL A 212 -6.81 -1.15 -16.60
C VAL A 212 -6.31 -0.23 -17.72
N ALA A 213 -6.13 1.07 -17.43
CA ALA A 213 -5.58 2.00 -18.41
C ALA A 213 -4.12 1.65 -18.79
N GLN A 214 -3.30 1.20 -17.83
CA GLN A 214 -1.94 0.71 -18.11
C GLN A 214 -1.97 -0.52 -19.01
N VAL A 215 -2.83 -1.50 -18.69
CA VAL A 215 -3.01 -2.69 -19.51
C VAL A 215 -3.43 -2.32 -20.94
N ARG A 216 -4.36 -1.38 -21.11
CA ARG A 216 -4.75 -0.86 -22.43
C ARG A 216 -3.56 -0.27 -23.19
N ALA A 217 -2.80 0.63 -22.57
CA ALA A 217 -1.64 1.24 -23.19
C ALA A 217 -0.54 0.21 -23.57
N ILE A 218 -0.43 -0.88 -22.82
CA ILE A 218 0.46 -1.99 -23.15
C ILE A 218 0.00 -2.66 -24.45
N VAL A 219 -1.27 -3.08 -24.52
CA VAL A 219 -1.79 -3.90 -25.63
C VAL A 219 -2.17 -3.12 -26.90
N ASP A 220 -2.26 -1.79 -26.83
CA ASP A 220 -2.51 -0.93 -27.99
C ASP A 220 -1.36 -1.01 -29.02
N ASP A 221 -0.19 -1.50 -28.60
CA ASP A 221 0.95 -1.84 -29.46
C ASP A 221 0.96 -3.34 -29.76
N SER A 222 0.98 -3.69 -31.06
CA SER A 222 0.86 -5.07 -31.51
C SER A 222 2.05 -5.95 -31.12
N GLU A 223 3.26 -5.40 -31.02
CA GLU A 223 4.44 -6.15 -30.59
C GLU A 223 4.34 -6.48 -29.10
N ARG A 224 3.98 -5.49 -28.28
CA ARG A 224 3.75 -5.71 -26.83
C ARG A 224 2.58 -6.66 -26.58
N ALA A 225 1.48 -6.53 -27.31
CA ALA A 225 0.34 -7.44 -27.19
C ALA A 225 0.72 -8.90 -27.48
N ARG A 226 1.61 -9.14 -28.46
CA ARG A 226 2.15 -10.47 -28.74
C ARG A 226 2.96 -11.00 -27.56
N LEU A 227 3.87 -10.20 -27.00
CA LEU A 227 4.68 -10.58 -25.82
C LEU A 227 3.80 -10.88 -24.60
N VAL A 228 2.72 -10.11 -24.39
CA VAL A 228 1.75 -10.39 -23.33
C VAL A 228 1.10 -11.74 -23.55
N ARG A 229 0.64 -12.05 -24.77
CA ARG A 229 0.05 -13.35 -25.09
C ARG A 229 1.05 -14.49 -24.85
N GLU A 230 2.31 -14.28 -25.21
CA GLU A 230 3.38 -15.26 -24.95
C GLU A 230 3.59 -15.53 -23.45
N ALA A 231 3.42 -14.52 -22.60
CA ALA A 231 3.53 -14.68 -21.15
C ALA A 231 2.49 -15.65 -20.56
N PHE A 232 1.36 -15.87 -21.24
CA PHE A 232 0.33 -16.84 -20.85
C PHE A 232 0.62 -18.28 -21.29
N HIS A 233 1.59 -18.53 -22.18
CA HIS A 233 1.92 -19.92 -22.61
C HIS A 233 2.34 -20.81 -21.45
N CYS A 234 2.82 -20.25 -20.33
CA CYS A 234 3.13 -21.04 -19.14
C CYS A 234 1.91 -21.80 -18.59
N LEU A 235 0.68 -21.37 -18.91
CA LEU A 235 -0.57 -22.03 -18.54
C LEU A 235 -0.93 -23.22 -19.45
N GLU A 236 -0.37 -23.29 -20.66
CA GLU A 236 -0.66 -24.36 -21.62
C GLU A 236 0.21 -25.61 -21.36
N THR A 237 1.42 -25.42 -20.84
CA THR A 237 2.44 -26.48 -20.63
C THR A 237 2.04 -27.59 -19.65
N ASP A 238 1.06 -27.36 -18.78
CA ASP A 238 0.64 -28.31 -17.73
C ASP A 238 -0.75 -28.93 -17.99
N ARG A 239 -1.38 -28.70 -19.15
CA ARG A 239 -2.54 -29.51 -19.53
C ARG A 239 -2.02 -30.93 -19.80
N PRO A 240 -2.29 -31.95 -18.95
CA PRO A 240 -2.09 -33.31 -19.41
C PRO A 240 -2.92 -33.44 -20.69
N THR A 241 -2.30 -33.93 -21.75
CA THR A 241 -2.93 -34.30 -23.01
C THR A 241 -4.00 -35.37 -22.75
N ILE A 242 -5.14 -35.01 -22.15
CA ILE A 242 -6.39 -35.78 -22.18
C ILE A 242 -7.13 -35.33 -23.43
N ARG A 243 -6.50 -35.56 -24.58
CA ARG A 243 -7.13 -35.54 -25.90
C ARG A 243 -6.25 -36.32 -26.87
N ARG A 244 -6.27 -37.64 -26.69
CA ARG A 244 -6.09 -38.67 -27.71
C ARG A 244 -6.36 -40.05 -27.08
N ALA A 245 -7.63 -40.37 -26.95
CA ALA A 245 -8.08 -41.75 -26.97
C ALA A 245 -9.48 -41.76 -27.59
N ALA A 246 -9.51 -42.28 -28.84
CA ALA A 246 -10.63 -42.75 -29.66
C ALA A 246 -11.85 -41.83 -29.82
#